data_AF-A0A1X2HIH6-F1
#
_entry.id   AF-A0A1X2HIH6-F1
#
_cell.length_a   1.000
_cell.length_b   1.000
_cell.length_c   1.000
_cell.angle_alpha   90.00
_cell.angle_beta   90.00
_cell.angle_gamma   90.00
#
_symmetry.space_group_name_H-M   'P 1'
#
loop_
_entity.id
_entity.type
_entity.pdbx_description
1 polymer ?
#
loop_
_entity_poly.entity_id
_entity_poly.type
_entity_poly.pdbx_seq_one_letter_code
_entity_poly.pdbx_strand_id
1 'polypeptide(L)'
;MAEADWEYPEHKQFERVPTLDQVDRSDRKAVYAARNQKIRDDWVKAMEGRLLKEKLDECYRTEGVNHYNKCREIADAYLKAVKDNKVEGFRKTSA
;
A
#
# COMPACT_ATOMS: atom_id res chain seq x y z
N MET A 1 -17.57 -27.68 8.70
CA MET A 1 -16.11 -27.89 8.64
C MET A 1 -15.50 -26.57 9.03
N ALA A 2 -14.92 -26.48 10.23
CA ALA A 2 -14.23 -25.26 10.64
C ALA A 2 -12.89 -25.25 9.89
N GLU A 3 -12.67 -24.24 9.05
CA GLU A 3 -11.37 -23.97 8.43
C GLU A 3 -10.33 -23.85 9.54
N ALA A 4 -9.18 -24.49 9.35
CA ALA A 4 -8.17 -24.53 10.39
C ALA A 4 -7.47 -23.18 10.54
N ASP A 5 -7.10 -22.80 11.77
CA ASP A 5 -6.46 -21.52 12.12
C ASP A 5 -5.12 -21.23 11.39
N TRP A 6 -4.60 -22.21 10.64
CA TRP A 6 -3.35 -22.13 9.85
C TRP A 6 -3.58 -22.03 8.34
N GLU A 7 -4.82 -22.10 7.88
CA GLU A 7 -5.18 -21.96 6.48
C GLU A 7 -5.07 -20.47 6.10
N TYR A 8 -4.32 -20.18 5.03
CA TYR A 8 -4.14 -18.79 4.60
C TYR A 8 -5.53 -18.26 4.22
N PRO A 9 -6.07 -17.25 4.92
CA PRO A 9 -7.45 -16.86 4.72
C PRO A 9 -7.62 -16.39 3.28
N GLU A 10 -8.79 -16.66 2.70
CA GLU A 10 -9.19 -16.01 1.46
C GLU A 10 -8.98 -14.50 1.54
N HIS A 11 -8.67 -13.86 0.40
CA HIS A 11 -8.40 -12.43 0.36
C HIS A 11 -9.60 -11.63 0.90
N LYS A 12 -9.45 -11.10 2.12
CA LYS A 12 -10.52 -10.37 2.80
C LYS A 12 -10.82 -9.05 2.09
N GLN A 13 -12.04 -8.95 1.55
CA GLN A 13 -12.53 -7.71 0.96
C GLN A 13 -13.08 -6.78 2.05
N PHE A 14 -12.70 -5.49 1.98
CA PHE A 14 -13.20 -4.45 2.87
C PHE A 14 -14.03 -3.45 2.07
N GLU A 15 -15.20 -3.11 2.59
CA GLU A 15 -16.05 -2.06 2.00
C GLU A 15 -15.37 -0.69 2.05
N ARG A 16 -15.63 0.14 1.03
CA ARG A 16 -15.15 1.51 0.96
C ARG A 16 -16.06 2.40 1.80
N VAL A 17 -15.52 2.96 2.86
CA VAL A 17 -16.14 4.00 3.69
C VAL A 17 -15.69 5.40 3.27
N PRO A 18 -16.46 6.44 3.63
CA PRO A 18 -16.08 7.83 3.39
C PRO A 18 -14.74 8.18 4.07
N THR A 19 -14.06 9.18 3.52
CA THR A 19 -12.79 9.67 4.06
C THR A 19 -13.00 10.45 5.35
N LEU A 20 -11.94 10.64 6.15
CA LEU A 20 -11.98 11.38 7.42
C LEU A 20 -12.56 12.80 7.28
N ASP A 21 -12.43 13.42 6.12
CA ASP A 21 -12.92 14.77 5.83
C ASP A 21 -14.43 14.83 5.57
N GLN A 22 -15.02 13.70 5.16
CA GLN A 22 -16.43 13.57 4.78
C GLN A 22 -17.31 13.02 5.92
N VAL A 23 -16.70 12.52 6.98
CA VAL A 23 -17.41 11.89 8.10
C VAL A 23 -17.76 12.93 9.17
N ASP A 24 -18.97 12.83 9.73
CA ASP A 24 -19.33 13.59 10.92
C ASP A 24 -18.47 13.16 12.12
N ARG A 25 -17.78 14.13 12.72
CA ARG A 25 -16.90 13.94 13.87
C ARG A 25 -17.65 13.47 15.12
N SER A 26 -18.96 13.69 15.20
CA SER A 26 -19.80 13.25 16.31
C SER A 26 -19.99 11.72 16.32
N ASP A 27 -20.02 11.09 15.14
CA ASP A 27 -20.16 9.64 15.01
C ASP A 27 -18.81 8.93 15.17
N ARG A 28 -18.58 8.43 16.39
CA ARG A 28 -17.37 7.68 16.73
C ARG A 28 -17.17 6.43 15.87
N LYS A 29 -18.24 5.75 15.44
CA LYS A 29 -18.14 4.51 14.64
C LYS A 29 -17.66 4.83 13.24
N ALA A 30 -18.27 5.82 12.60
CA ALA A 30 -17.88 6.27 11.27
C ALA A 30 -16.42 6.79 11.25
N VAL A 31 -16.03 7.58 12.26
CA VAL A 31 -14.65 8.08 12.38
C VAL A 31 -13.65 6.93 12.53
N TYR A 32 -13.98 5.90 13.33
CA TYR A 32 -13.11 4.74 13.51
C TYR A 32 -12.96 3.93 12.20
N ALA A 33 -14.06 3.74 11.46
CA ALA A 33 -14.04 3.05 10.18
C ALA A 33 -13.15 3.79 9.16
N ALA A 34 -13.29 5.12 9.05
CA ALA A 34 -12.48 5.94 8.15
C ALA A 34 -10.99 5.91 8.48
N ARG A 35 -10.63 5.94 9.78
CA ARG A 35 -9.23 5.78 10.23
C ARG A 35 -8.64 4.44 9.81
N ASN A 36 -9.40 3.37 10.02
CA ASN A 36 -8.95 2.02 9.66
C ASN A 36 -8.79 1.86 8.15
N GLN A 37 -9.69 2.45 7.35
CA GLN A 37 -9.53 2.45 5.90
C GLN A 37 -8.25 3.16 5.47
N LYS A 38 -7.98 4.36 5.98
CA LYS A 38 -6.75 5.08 5.65
C LYS A 38 -5.50 4.27 5.97
N ILE A 39 -5.46 3.62 7.14
CA ILE A 39 -4.33 2.77 7.52
C ILE A 39 -4.17 1.59 6.55
N ARG A 40 -5.26 0.91 6.19
CA ARG A 40 -5.20 -0.20 5.22
C ARG A 40 -4.68 0.26 3.87
N ASP A 41 -5.19 1.38 3.35
CA ASP A 41 -4.75 1.95 2.07
C ASP A 41 -3.27 2.35 2.09
N ASP A 42 -2.80 2.96 3.18
CA ASP A 42 -1.39 3.31 3.38
C ASP A 42 -0.49 2.05 3.36
N TRP A 43 -0.94 0.94 3.98
CA TRP A 43 -0.22 -0.34 3.92
C TRP A 43 -0.22 -0.96 2.53
N VAL A 44 -1.34 -0.91 1.79
CA VAL A 44 -1.40 -1.40 0.41
C VAL A 44 -0.36 -0.68 -0.46
N LYS A 45 -0.29 0.65 -0.39
CA LYS A 45 0.73 1.45 -1.09
C LYS A 45 2.15 1.06 -0.72
N ALA A 46 2.41 0.83 0.57
CA ALA A 46 3.73 0.38 1.02
C ALA A 46 4.09 -1.00 0.45
N MET A 47 3.11 -1.91 0.34
CA MET A 47 3.31 -3.23 -0.28
C MET A 47 3.52 -3.13 -1.80
N GLU A 48 2.82 -2.23 -2.49
CA GLU A 48 3.09 -1.93 -3.92
C GLU A 48 4.54 -1.46 -4.12
N GLY A 49 5.05 -0.61 -3.23
CA GLY A 49 6.45 -0.18 -3.26
C GLY A 49 7.44 -1.33 -3.08
N ARG A 50 7.10 -2.33 -2.26
CA ARG A 50 7.91 -3.55 -2.10
C ARG A 50 7.91 -4.41 -3.36
N LEU A 51 6.77 -4.58 -4.01
CA LEU A 51 6.69 -5.32 -5.29
C LEU A 51 7.54 -4.66 -6.38
N LEU A 52 7.53 -3.33 -6.47
CA LEU A 52 8.41 -2.60 -7.39
C LEU A 52 9.89 -2.82 -7.07
N LYS A 53 10.26 -2.86 -5.78
CA LYS A 53 11.63 -3.18 -5.37
C LYS A 53 12.04 -4.59 -5.78
N GLU A 54 11.19 -5.59 -5.54
CA GLU A 54 11.47 -6.98 -5.91
C GLU A 54 11.67 -7.12 -7.43
N LYS A 55 10.79 -6.48 -8.22
CA LYS A 55 10.91 -6.44 -9.68
C LYS A 55 12.18 -5.72 -10.15
N LEU A 56 12.58 -4.64 -9.46
CA LEU A 56 13.82 -3.94 -9.75
C LEU A 56 15.04 -4.82 -9.46
N ASP A 57 15.06 -5.48 -8.30
CA ASP A 57 16.13 -6.40 -7.89
C ASP A 57 16.24 -7.59 -8.87
N GLU A 58 15.12 -8.10 -9.36
CA GLU A 58 15.07 -9.12 -10.42
C GLU A 58 15.63 -8.60 -11.76
N CYS A 59 15.24 -7.40 -12.18
CA CYS A 59 15.78 -6.78 -13.40
C CYS A 59 17.30 -6.59 -13.32
N TYR A 60 17.82 -6.17 -12.16
CA TYR A 60 19.26 -6.00 -11.96
C TYR A 60 20.01 -7.35 -11.99
N ARG A 61 19.41 -8.42 -11.47
CA ARG A 61 20.00 -9.77 -11.52
C ARG A 61 20.01 -10.35 -12.94
N THR A 62 18.99 -10.08 -13.73
CA THR A 62 18.83 -10.64 -15.08
C THR A 62 19.67 -9.90 -16.13
N GLU A 63 19.68 -8.57 -16.11
CA GLU A 63 20.35 -7.75 -17.13
C GLU A 63 21.84 -7.49 -16.86
N GLY A 64 22.29 -7.71 -15.61
CA GLY A 64 23.68 -7.49 -15.22
C GLY A 64 24.15 -6.09 -15.60
N VAL A 65 25.22 -5.99 -16.38
CA VAL A 65 25.83 -4.69 -16.77
C VAL A 65 24.88 -3.77 -17.55
N ASN A 66 23.84 -4.31 -18.21
CA ASN A 66 22.89 -3.54 -19.02
C ASN A 66 21.74 -2.90 -18.22
N HIS A 67 21.75 -3.03 -16.88
CA HIS A 67 20.65 -2.56 -16.03
C HIS A 67 20.37 -1.05 -16.17
N TYR A 68 21.37 -0.24 -16.53
CA TYR A 68 21.21 1.22 -16.69
C TYR A 68 20.21 1.63 -17.77
N ASN A 69 20.13 0.87 -18.87
CA ASN A 69 19.23 1.20 -19.98
C ASN A 69 17.89 0.48 -19.82
N LYS A 70 17.92 -0.81 -19.49
CA LYS A 70 16.72 -1.65 -19.50
C LYS A 70 15.88 -1.56 -18.23
N CYS A 71 16.50 -1.33 -17.07
CA CYS A 71 15.77 -1.28 -15.79
C CYS A 71 15.41 0.14 -15.36
N ARG A 72 15.69 1.15 -16.20
CA ARG A 72 15.49 2.57 -15.87
C ARG A 72 14.05 2.90 -15.51
N GLU A 73 13.09 2.42 -16.31
CA GLU A 73 11.67 2.71 -16.07
C GLU A 73 11.18 2.14 -14.73
N ILE A 74 11.64 0.93 -14.37
CA ILE A 74 11.32 0.29 -13.10
C ILE A 74 11.98 1.03 -11.94
N ALA A 75 13.22 1.50 -12.13
CA ALA A 75 13.93 2.30 -11.14
C ALA A 75 13.22 3.65 -10.90
N ASP A 76 12.80 4.34 -11.96
CA ASP A 76 12.07 5.61 -11.87
C ASP A 76 10.71 5.42 -11.18
N ALA A 77 9.99 4.33 -11.52
CA ALA A 77 8.74 3.98 -10.86
C ALA A 77 8.94 3.66 -9.37
N TYR A 78 9.98 2.92 -9.02
CA TYR A 78 10.33 2.62 -7.63
C TYR A 78 10.70 3.90 -6.86
N LEU A 79 11.51 4.79 -7.42
CA LEU A 79 11.88 6.06 -6.79
C LEU A 79 10.64 6.94 -6.53
N LYS A 80 9.70 6.99 -7.49
CA LYS A 80 8.41 7.67 -7.30
C LYS A 80 7.61 7.02 -6.17
N ALA A 81 7.50 5.69 -6.17
CA ALA A 81 6.79 4.96 -5.13
C ALA A 81 7.42 5.17 -3.74
N VAL A 82 8.74 5.17 -3.60
CA VAL A 82 9.42 5.44 -2.31
C VAL A 82 9.12 6.84 -1.76
N LYS A 83 8.91 7.81 -2.65
CA LYS A 83 8.54 9.17 -2.27
C LYS A 83 7.09 9.25 -1.79
N ASP A 84 6.17 8.65 -2.54
CA ASP A 84 4.73 8.84 -2.39
C ASP A 84 4.05 7.79 -1.49
N ASN A 85 4.53 6.55 -1.49
CA ASN A 85 3.90 5.40 -0.83
C ASN A 85 4.40 5.18 0.60
N LYS A 86 4.37 6.25 1.41
CA LYS A 86 4.74 6.17 2.83
C LYS A 86 3.52 5.92 3.70
N VAL A 87 3.72 5.17 4.77
CA VAL A 87 2.68 5.02 5.81
C VAL A 87 2.64 6.30 6.63
N GLU A 88 1.66 7.16 6.33
CA GLU A 88 1.51 8.47 6.98
C GLU A 88 0.63 8.40 8.23
N GLY A 89 -0.27 7.41 8.28
CA GLY A 89 -1.20 7.21 9.38
C GLY A 89 -2.33 8.25 9.40
N PHE A 90 -3.32 8.03 10.25
CA PHE A 90 -4.58 8.78 10.22
C PHE A 90 -4.52 10.22 10.78
N ARG A 91 -3.41 10.62 11.41
CA ARG A 91 -3.28 11.94 12.06
C ARG A 91 -2.84 13.04 11.11
N LYS A 92 -2.18 12.68 10.00
CA LYS A 92 -1.93 13.63 8.93
C LYS A 92 -3.25 13.90 8.22
N THR A 93 -3.87 15.02 8.53
CA THR A 93 -4.93 15.59 7.71
C THR A 93 -4.32 15.96 6.37
N SER A 94 -4.88 15.41 5.29
CA SER A 94 -4.64 15.89 3.94
C SER A 94 -5.07 17.35 3.90
N ALA A 95 -4.10 18.27 3.99
CA ALA A 95 -4.30 19.67 3.67
C ALA A 95 -4.32 19.84 2.15
#